data_AF-A0A318XR38-F1
#
_entry.id   AF-A0A318XR38-F1
#
_cell.length_a   1.000
_cell.length_b   1.000
_cell.length_c   1.000
_cell.angle_alpha   90.00
_cell.angle_beta   90.00
_cell.angle_gamma   90.00
#
_symmetry.space_group_name_H-M   'P 1'
#
loop_
_entity.id
_entity.type
_entity.pdbx_description
1 polymer ?
#
loop_
_entity_poly.entity_id
_entity_poly.type
_entity_poly.pdbx_seq_one_letter_code
_entity_poly.pdbx_strand_id
1 'polypeptide(L)'
;MKKYSGKQLFNITSNNEKLKIDIKIKDLAWLIEKSPNNYDEYYVKRGKRKEFIDYIGNALADMSDPDTGDSPVMTMFENIFEEIFSSGEDFIKSSSMKDRQSVN
;
A
#
# COMPACT_ATOMS: atom_id res chain seq x y z
N MET A 1 15.32 -4.38 -11.41
CA MET A 1 14.30 -4.37 -10.35
C MET A 1 14.97 -3.93 -9.06
N LYS A 2 14.61 -2.76 -8.52
CA LYS A 2 15.18 -2.23 -7.27
C LYS A 2 14.46 -2.90 -6.10
N LYS A 3 15.22 -3.33 -5.08
CA LYS A 3 14.68 -3.92 -3.85
C LYS A 3 14.91 -2.95 -2.70
N TYR A 4 13.88 -2.70 -1.91
CA TYR A 4 13.97 -1.90 -0.69
C TYR A 4 14.03 -2.87 0.50
N SER A 5 15.07 -2.77 1.33
CA SER A 5 15.33 -3.70 2.45
C SER A 5 15.43 -2.98 3.78
N GLY A 6 14.73 -3.49 4.79
CA GLY A 6 14.75 -3.05 6.19
C GLY A 6 14.16 -4.14 7.11
N LYS A 7 13.90 -3.84 8.40
CA LYS A 7 13.20 -4.75 9.35
C LYS A 7 11.71 -4.94 9.04
N GLN A 8 11.24 -4.41 7.92
CA GLN A 8 9.86 -4.43 7.47
C GLN A 8 9.41 -5.83 7.00
N LEU A 9 8.15 -6.17 7.26
CA LEU A 9 7.54 -7.45 6.87
C LEU A 9 7.23 -7.54 5.37
N PHE A 10 7.07 -6.38 4.71
CA PHE A 10 6.76 -6.29 3.29
C PHE A 10 8.04 -6.27 2.44
N ASN A 11 8.05 -7.07 1.39
CA ASN A 11 9.04 -6.98 0.33
C ASN A 11 8.54 -5.99 -0.71
N ILE A 12 9.27 -4.91 -0.90
CA ILE A 12 8.93 -3.89 -1.88
C ILE A 12 9.95 -3.96 -3.01
N THR A 13 9.46 -4.07 -4.23
CA THR A 13 10.28 -4.04 -5.44
C THR A 13 9.67 -3.12 -6.49
N SER A 14 10.51 -2.42 -7.25
CA SER A 14 10.02 -1.59 -8.36
C SER A 14 10.86 -1.74 -9.64
N ASN A 15 10.22 -1.45 -10.76
CA ASN A 15 10.84 -1.19 -12.05
C ASN A 15 10.15 0.04 -12.69
N ASN A 16 10.43 0.32 -13.97
CA ASN A 16 9.85 1.46 -14.68
C ASN A 16 8.35 1.32 -14.99
N GLU A 17 7.75 0.15 -14.73
CA GLU A 17 6.36 -0.17 -15.10
C GLU A 17 5.46 -0.37 -13.88
N LYS A 18 6.01 -0.88 -12.78
CA LYS A 18 5.25 -1.31 -11.62
C LYS A 18 6.04 -1.22 -10.31
N LEU A 19 5.29 -0.88 -9.27
CA LEU A 19 5.63 -1.14 -7.87
C LEU A 19 4.96 -2.45 -7.46
N LYS A 20 5.69 -3.35 -6.80
CA LYS A 20 5.17 -4.56 -6.20
C LYS A 20 5.41 -4.54 -4.70
N ILE A 21 4.37 -4.84 -3.94
CA ILE A 21 4.39 -4.99 -2.50
C ILE A 21 3.91 -6.40 -2.19
N ASP A 22 4.81 -7.24 -1.67
CA ASP A 22 4.53 -8.64 -1.38
C ASP A 22 4.76 -8.92 0.11
N ILE A 23 3.84 -9.63 0.75
CA ILE A 23 3.96 -10.11 2.13
C ILE A 23 3.80 -11.63 2.17
N LYS A 24 4.61 -12.31 3.00
CA LYS A 24 4.41 -13.75 3.20
C LYS A 24 3.13 -13.95 4.00
N ILE A 25 2.31 -14.95 3.62
CA ILE A 25 1.04 -15.24 4.31
C ILE A 25 1.24 -15.44 5.83
N LYS A 26 2.36 -16.04 6.25
CA LYS A 26 2.69 -16.20 7.67
C LYS A 26 2.87 -14.87 8.41
N ASP A 27 3.42 -13.87 7.74
CA ASP A 27 3.72 -12.56 8.30
C ASP A 27 2.44 -11.71 8.32
N LEU A 28 1.57 -11.86 7.31
CA LEU A 28 0.23 -11.28 7.33
C LEU A 28 -0.67 -11.88 8.42
N ALA A 29 -0.59 -13.19 8.64
CA ALA A 29 -1.27 -13.85 9.76
C ALA A 29 -0.72 -13.42 11.14
N TRP A 30 0.56 -13.07 11.21
CA TRP A 30 1.14 -12.48 12.42
C TRP A 30 0.67 -11.04 12.63
N LEU A 31 0.48 -10.26 11.56
CA LEU A 31 -0.03 -8.89 11.64
C LEU A 31 -1.43 -8.81 12.27
N ILE A 32 -2.35 -9.72 11.93
CA ILE A 32 -3.67 -9.73 12.58
C ILE A 32 -3.56 -10.08 14.07
N GLU A 33 -2.69 -11.04 14.43
CA GLU A 33 -2.44 -11.42 15.82
C GLU A 33 -1.87 -10.26 16.64
N LYS A 34 -0.96 -9.48 16.05
CA LYS A 34 -0.29 -8.34 16.70
C LYS A 34 -0.95 -6.99 16.43
N SER A 35 -2.13 -6.98 15.83
CA SER A 35 -2.87 -5.74 15.63
C SER A 35 -3.15 -5.09 16.99
N PRO A 36 -2.90 -3.78 17.17
CA PRO A 36 -3.17 -3.10 18.44
C PRO A 36 -4.66 -3.10 18.81
N ASN A 37 -5.53 -3.33 17.83
CA ASN A 37 -6.98 -3.42 18.01
C ASN A 37 -7.47 -4.86 18.24
N ASN A 38 -6.55 -5.83 18.33
CA ASN A 38 -6.88 -7.23 18.57
C ASN A 38 -7.02 -7.53 20.07
N TYR A 39 -7.99 -6.89 20.72
CA TYR A 39 -8.19 -7.02 22.17
C TYR A 39 -8.56 -8.43 22.62
N ASP A 40 -9.19 -9.22 21.74
CA ASP A 40 -9.64 -10.59 22.01
C ASP A 40 -8.61 -11.67 21.58
N GLU A 41 -7.38 -11.27 21.24
CA GLU A 41 -6.30 -12.19 20.84
C GLU A 41 -6.65 -13.10 19.65
N TYR A 42 -7.39 -12.60 18.66
CA TYR A 42 -7.70 -13.32 17.43
C TYR A 42 -6.44 -13.76 16.67
N TYR A 43 -6.47 -14.97 16.13
CA TYR A 43 -5.40 -15.52 15.30
C TYR A 43 -5.96 -16.36 14.15
N VAL A 44 -5.17 -16.50 13.09
CA VAL A 44 -5.54 -17.36 11.95
C VAL A 44 -5.41 -18.83 12.34
N LYS A 45 -6.51 -19.57 12.28
CA LYS A 45 -6.53 -21.01 12.59
C LYS A 45 -5.56 -21.81 11.70
N ARG A 46 -4.95 -22.85 12.28
CA ARG A 46 -4.08 -23.78 11.54
C ARG A 46 -4.83 -24.38 10.36
N GLY A 47 -4.20 -24.39 9.18
CA GLY A 47 -4.81 -24.90 7.94
C GLY A 47 -5.73 -23.91 7.22
N LYS A 48 -6.06 -22.76 7.82
CA LYS A 48 -7.00 -21.77 7.26
C LYS A 48 -6.33 -20.55 6.61
N ARG A 49 -5.03 -20.63 6.38
CA ARG A 49 -4.23 -19.53 5.78
C ARG A 49 -4.66 -19.16 4.36
N LYS A 50 -5.16 -20.12 3.57
CA LYS A 50 -5.66 -19.86 2.21
C LYS A 50 -6.97 -19.06 2.26
N GLU A 51 -7.95 -19.53 3.02
CA GLU A 51 -9.23 -18.83 3.21
C GLU A 51 -9.02 -17.41 3.75
N PHE A 52 -8.06 -17.23 4.66
CA PHE A 52 -7.68 -15.93 5.18
C PHE A 52 -7.12 -14.98 4.09
N ILE A 53 -6.21 -15.44 3.24
CA ILE A 53 -5.67 -14.58 2.18
C ILE A 53 -6.71 -14.29 1.09
N ASP A 54 -7.56 -15.27 0.76
CA ASP A 54 -8.64 -15.11 -0.21
C ASP A 54 -9.65 -14.06 0.29
N TYR A 55 -9.99 -14.10 1.58
CA TYR A 55 -10.85 -13.09 2.22
C TYR A 55 -10.24 -11.69 2.13
N ILE A 56 -8.95 -11.53 2.46
CA ILE A 56 -8.27 -10.23 2.39
C ILE A 56 -8.26 -9.72 0.94
N GLY A 57 -7.94 -10.58 -0.03
CA GLY A 57 -7.93 -10.21 -1.44
C GLY A 57 -9.28 -9.69 -1.93
N ASN A 58 -10.35 -10.41 -1.59
CA ASN A 58 -11.71 -9.99 -1.93
C ASN A 58 -12.09 -8.69 -1.20
N ALA A 59 -11.80 -8.57 0.09
CA ALA A 59 -12.08 -7.36 0.85
C ALA A 59 -11.40 -6.12 0.26
N LEU A 60 -10.14 -6.24 -0.19
CA LEU A 60 -9.44 -5.14 -0.86
C LEU A 60 -10.12 -4.74 -2.17
N ALA A 61 -10.63 -5.70 -2.94
CA ALA A 61 -11.35 -5.42 -4.18
C ALA A 61 -12.75 -4.82 -3.90
N ASP A 62 -13.51 -5.40 -2.98
CA ASP A 62 -14.88 -5.01 -2.67
C ASP A 62 -14.97 -3.65 -1.97
N MET A 63 -13.94 -3.28 -1.20
CA MET A 63 -13.84 -1.97 -0.55
C MET A 63 -13.29 -0.88 -1.48
N SER A 64 -12.97 -1.22 -2.73
CA SER A 64 -12.54 -0.22 -3.71
C SER A 64 -13.75 0.45 -4.33
N ASP A 65 -13.74 1.78 -4.39
CA ASP A 65 -14.74 2.57 -5.11
C ASP A 65 -14.47 2.45 -6.62
N PRO A 66 -15.42 1.93 -7.42
CA PRO A 66 -15.23 1.70 -8.85
C PRO A 66 -15.21 2.98 -9.68
N ASP A 67 -15.76 4.08 -9.16
CA ASP A 67 -15.88 5.36 -9.87
C ASP A 67 -14.67 6.27 -9.61
N THR A 68 -14.17 6.28 -8.37
CA THR A 68 -13.02 7.11 -7.98
C THR A 68 -11.69 6.36 -8.01
N GLY A 69 -11.72 5.03 -7.89
CA GLY A 69 -10.53 4.21 -7.70
C GLY A 69 -9.97 4.23 -6.28
N ASP A 70 -10.65 4.91 -5.34
CA ASP A 70 -10.28 4.93 -3.93
C ASP A 70 -10.30 3.50 -3.38
N SER A 71 -9.27 3.12 -2.64
CA SER A 71 -9.18 1.78 -2.06
C SER A 71 -8.40 1.80 -0.76
N PRO A 72 -8.54 0.75 0.09
CA PRO A 72 -7.69 0.62 1.27
C PRO A 72 -6.19 0.62 0.95
N VAL A 73 -5.81 0.27 -0.28
CA VAL A 73 -4.42 0.32 -0.75
C VAL A 73 -3.97 1.76 -1.02
N MET A 74 -4.85 2.61 -1.56
CA MET A 74 -4.53 4.03 -1.79
C MET A 74 -4.19 4.74 -0.48
N THR A 75 -4.97 4.48 0.58
CA THR A 75 -4.70 5.03 1.92
C THR A 75 -3.30 4.70 2.45
N MET A 76 -2.69 3.58 2.03
CA MET A 76 -1.31 3.25 2.39
C MET A 76 -0.30 4.26 1.86
N PHE A 77 -0.58 4.87 0.70
CA PHE A 77 0.34 5.78 0.03
C PHE A 77 0.16 7.24 0.43
N GLU A 78 -1.01 7.63 0.97
CA GLU A 78 -1.34 9.04 1.23
C GLU A 78 -0.30 9.74 2.11
N ASN A 79 0.18 9.10 3.19
CA ASN A 79 1.23 9.69 4.03
C ASN A 79 2.53 9.98 3.25
N ILE A 80 2.87 9.13 2.27
CA ILE A 80 4.05 9.32 1.42
C ILE A 80 3.79 10.43 0.41
N PHE A 81 2.56 10.50 -0.12
CA PHE A 81 2.18 11.57 -1.05
C PHE A 81 2.19 12.95 -0.36
N GLU A 82 1.68 13.05 0.86
CA GLU A 82 1.77 14.26 1.68
C GLU A 82 3.21 14.72 1.89
N GLU A 83 4.13 13.77 2.16
CA GLU A 83 5.57 14.06 2.24
C GLU A 83 6.11 14.58 0.91
N ILE A 84 5.79 13.91 -0.21
CA ILE A 84 6.21 14.30 -1.57
C ILE A 84 5.71 15.70 -1.93
N PHE A 85 4.47 16.04 -1.58
CA PHE A 85 3.91 17.38 -1.85
C PHE A 85 4.63 18.47 -1.05
N SER A 86 5.19 18.10 0.10
CA SER A 86 5.86 19.03 1.02
C SER A 86 7.37 19.15 0.75
N SER A 87 7.99 18.14 0.14
CA SER A 87 9.45 18.04 0.00
C SER A 87 10.04 18.80 -1.20
N GLY A 88 9.21 19.21 -2.17
CA GLY A 88 9.66 19.98 -3.34
C GLY A 88 10.49 19.16 -4.33
N GLU A 89 10.27 17.85 -4.37
CA GLU A 89 10.96 16.92 -5.27
C GLU A 89 10.78 17.31 -6.76
N ASP A 90 11.83 17.13 -7.55
CA ASP A 90 11.88 17.57 -8.96
C ASP A 90 11.04 16.70 -9.90
N PHE A 91 10.73 15.47 -9.49
CA PHE A 91 9.90 14.53 -10.25
C PHE A 91 8.40 14.84 -10.16
N ILE A 92 7.99 15.78 -9.30
CA ILE A 92 6.60 16.21 -9.16
C ILE A 92 6.48 17.73 -9.37
N LYS A 93 5.43 18.17 -10.08
CA LYS A 93 5.16 19.60 -10.30
C LYS A 93 3.70 19.89 -10.00
N SER A 94 3.44 21.03 -9.38
CA SER A 94 2.07 21.51 -9.21
C SER A 94 1.47 21.92 -10.55
N SER A 95 0.16 21.69 -10.72
CA SER A 95 -0.55 22.10 -11.93
C SER A 95 -0.49 23.62 -12.15
N SER A 96 -0.39 24.42 -11.08
CA SER A 96 -0.20 25.88 -11.17
C SER A 96 1.14 26.31 -11.78
N MET A 97 2.11 25.39 -11.90
CA MET A 97 3.35 25.61 -12.63
C MET A 97 3.28 25.17 -14.11
N LYS A 98 2.25 24.41 -14.53
CA LYS A 98 2.08 23.99 -15.94
C LYS A 98 1.77 25.18 -16.85
N ASP A 99 0.97 26.13 -16.37
CA ASP A 99 0.52 27.29 -17.15
C ASP A 99 1.60 28.39 -17.32
N ARG A 100 2.73 28.27 -16.62
CA ARG A 100 3.84 29.24 -16.70
C ARG A 100 4.87 28.91 -17.79
N GLN A 101 4.78 27.75 -18.43
CA GLN A 101 5.73 27.31 -19.46
C GLN A 101 5.17 27.39 -20.89
N SER A 102 3.89 27.76 -21.06
CA SER A 102 3.22 27.93 -22.35
C SER A 102 3.28 29.37 -22.92
N VAL A 103 4.03 30.26 -22.26
CA VAL A 103 4.32 31.62 -22.77
C VAL A 103 5.82 31.73 -23.00
N ASN A 104 6.28 31.29 -24.17
CA ASN A 104 7.48 31.76 -24.88
C ASN A 104 7.49 31.19 -26.29
#